data_AF-A0A383W4Y1-F1
#
_entry.id   AF-A0A383W4Y1-F1
#
_cell.length_a   1.000
_cell.length_b   1.000
_cell.length_c   1.000
_cell.angle_alpha   90.00
_cell.angle_beta   90.00
_cell.angle_gamma   90.00
#
_symmetry.space_group_name_H-M   'P 1'
#
loop_
_entity.id
_entity.type
_entity.pdbx_description
1 polymer ?
#
loop_
_entity_poly.entity_id
_entity_poly.type
_entity_poly.pdbx_seq_one_letter_code
_entity_poly.pdbx_strand_id
1 'polypeptide(L)'
;MENKRKVSYFYDAELGDFYYGPTHPMKPHRVRMAHDLIVRYDLYKHLQVYTPVPCPFDDMCSFHSREYLEGLKSVDAPKVRRGILLLLLLLLLLLVLLLLISAGWEYLEGLKSVDAPK
;
A
#
# COMPACT_ATOMS: atom_id res chain seq x y z
N MET A 1 40.13 20.46 -29.64
CA MET A 1 39.53 20.12 -28.33
C MET A 1 38.11 19.68 -28.59
N GLU A 2 37.80 18.41 -28.34
CA GLU A 2 36.47 17.85 -28.54
C GLU A 2 35.51 18.48 -27.52
N ASN A 3 34.42 19.07 -27.99
CA ASN A 3 33.48 19.78 -27.12
C ASN A 3 32.70 18.76 -26.28
N LYS A 4 33.14 18.54 -25.04
CA LYS A 4 32.53 17.57 -24.13
C LYS A 4 31.10 18.02 -23.81
N ARG A 5 30.12 17.25 -24.26
CA ARG A 5 28.70 17.53 -24.03
C ARG A 5 28.40 17.58 -22.52
N LYS A 6 27.71 18.62 -22.09
CA LYS A 6 27.16 18.72 -20.73
C LYS A 6 25.90 17.86 -20.65
N VAL A 7 25.80 17.03 -19.61
CA VAL A 7 24.68 16.10 -19.42
C VAL A 7 24.02 16.38 -18.07
N SER A 8 22.73 16.69 -18.10
CA SER A 8 21.89 16.82 -16.90
C SER A 8 21.25 15.48 -16.57
N TYR A 9 21.32 15.09 -15.30
CA TYR A 9 20.79 13.83 -14.79
C TYR A 9 19.81 14.12 -13.65
N PHE A 10 18.57 13.66 -13.80
CA PHE A 10 17.52 13.88 -12.82
C PHE A 10 17.27 12.59 -12.04
N TYR A 11 17.28 12.69 -10.72
CA TYR A 11 17.01 11.56 -9.84
C TYR A 11 16.27 11.99 -8.58
N ASP A 12 15.24 11.21 -8.25
CA ASP A 12 14.49 11.30 -7.01
C ASP A 12 14.70 10.00 -6.24
N ALA A 13 15.10 10.11 -4.97
CA ALA A 13 15.35 8.97 -4.12
C ALA A 13 14.08 8.15 -3.82
N GLU A 14 12.91 8.80 -3.76
CA GLU A 14 11.63 8.18 -3.41
C GLU A 14 11.05 7.36 -4.56
N LEU A 15 11.46 7.61 -5.81
CA LEU A 15 10.97 6.91 -7.00
C LEU A 15 11.14 5.39 -6.90
N GLY A 16 12.20 4.93 -6.22
CA GLY A 16 12.48 3.52 -6.03
C GLY A 16 11.53 2.79 -5.07
N ASP A 17 10.78 3.54 -4.24
CA ASP A 17 9.91 2.99 -3.19
C ASP A 17 8.48 2.74 -3.66
N PHE A 18 8.08 3.28 -4.81
CA PHE A 18 6.77 3.02 -5.39
C PHE A 18 6.62 1.54 -5.78
N TYR A 19 5.50 0.95 -5.38
CA TYR A 19 5.23 -0.47 -5.57
C TYR A 19 3.89 -0.71 -6.26
N TYR A 20 3.94 -1.33 -7.44
CA TYR A 20 2.76 -1.60 -8.28
C TYR A 20 1.99 -2.86 -7.85
N GLY A 21 2.55 -3.69 -6.96
CA GLY A 21 1.97 -4.98 -6.56
C GLY A 21 2.86 -6.18 -6.89
N PRO A 22 2.54 -7.35 -6.31
CA PRO A 22 3.42 -8.53 -6.34
C PRO A 22 3.62 -9.08 -7.74
N THR A 23 2.54 -9.24 -8.50
CA THR A 23 2.55 -9.83 -9.84
C THR A 23 2.85 -8.81 -10.95
N HIS A 24 2.88 -7.52 -10.64
CA HIS A 24 3.07 -6.49 -11.65
C HIS A 24 4.55 -6.44 -12.11
N PRO A 25 4.83 -6.52 -13.43
CA PRO A 25 6.20 -6.59 -13.94
C PRO A 25 6.96 -5.25 -13.83
N MET A 26 6.26 -4.11 -13.82
CA MET A 26 6.92 -2.83 -13.59
C MET A 26 7.38 -2.71 -12.13
N LYS A 27 8.70 -2.64 -11.93
CA LYS A 27 9.35 -2.41 -10.62
C LYS A 27 10.14 -1.09 -10.68
N PRO A 28 9.60 0.03 -10.14
CA PRO A 28 10.29 1.32 -10.09
C PRO A 28 11.68 1.27 -9.46
N HIS A 29 11.90 0.32 -8.54
CA HIS A 29 13.20 -0.03 -7.97
C HIS A 29 14.36 -0.13 -9.00
N ARG A 30 14.07 -0.51 -10.25
CA ARG A 30 15.08 -0.54 -11.33
C ARG A 30 15.80 0.80 -11.53
N VAL A 31 15.12 1.93 -11.28
CA VAL A 31 15.72 3.27 -11.40
C VAL A 31 16.73 3.51 -10.28
N ARG A 32 16.42 3.08 -9.04
CA ARG A 32 17.37 3.11 -7.91
C ARG A 32 18.59 2.23 -8.19
N MET A 33 18.39 1.01 -8.70
CA MET A 33 19.50 0.13 -9.08
C MET A 33 20.42 0.79 -10.13
N ALA A 34 19.86 1.44 -11.14
CA ALA A 34 20.66 2.15 -12.15
C ALA A 34 21.42 3.34 -11.55
N HIS A 35 20.78 4.10 -10.65
CA HIS A 35 21.42 5.19 -9.92
C HIS A 35 22.61 4.70 -9.08
N ASP A 36 22.44 3.58 -8.36
CA ASP A 36 23.51 2.99 -7.54
C ASP A 36 24.73 2.61 -8.38
N LEU A 37 24.52 2.08 -9.60
CA LEU A 37 25.62 1.81 -10.52
C LEU A 37 26.31 3.11 -10.96
N ILE A 38 25.55 4.15 -11.33
CA ILE A 38 26.11 5.46 -11.72
C ILE A 38 26.97 6.04 -10.61
N VAL A 39 26.53 5.94 -9.35
CA VAL A 39 27.29 6.42 -8.19
C VAL A 39 28.53 5.56 -7.95
N ARG A 40 28.40 4.22 -7.94
CA ARG A 40 29.52 3.30 -7.66
C ARG A 40 30.62 3.35 -8.73
N TYR A 41 30.26 3.61 -9.98
CA TYR A 41 31.22 3.82 -11.06
C TYR A 41 31.73 5.26 -11.15
N ASP A 42 31.42 6.11 -10.16
CA ASP A 42 31.83 7.52 -10.12
C ASP A 42 31.37 8.36 -11.32
N LEU A 43 30.41 7.87 -12.11
CA LEU A 43 29.93 8.54 -13.31
C LEU A 43 29.20 9.85 -12.97
N TYR A 44 28.59 9.93 -11.79
CA TYR A 44 27.94 11.13 -11.29
C TYR A 44 28.87 12.35 -11.26
N LYS A 45 30.19 12.16 -11.11
CA LYS A 45 31.20 13.24 -11.15
C LYS A 45 31.29 13.94 -12.51
N HIS A 46 30.73 13.33 -13.56
CA HIS A 46 30.69 13.86 -14.91
C HIS A 46 29.30 14.37 -15.32
N LEU A 47 28.32 14.32 -14.42
CA LEU A 47 26.93 14.69 -14.65
C LEU A 47 26.55 15.91 -13.82
N GLN A 48 25.62 16.70 -14.32
CA GLN A 48 24.92 17.72 -13.53
C GLN A 48 23.70 17.06 -12.90
N VAL A 49 23.80 16.68 -11.62
CA VAL A 49 22.74 15.94 -10.92
C VAL A 49 21.72 16.91 -10.33
N TYR A 50 20.45 16.67 -10.60
CA TYR A 50 19.32 17.47 -10.13
C TYR A 50 18.26 16.59 -9.47
N THR A 51 17.65 17.10 -8.41
CA THR A 51 16.40 16.55 -7.88
C THR A 51 15.23 17.19 -8.65
N PRO A 52 14.34 16.40 -9.27
CA PRO A 52 13.19 16.96 -9.98
C PRO A 52 12.21 17.64 -9.01
N VAL A 53 11.52 18.67 -9.48
CA VAL A 53 10.44 19.32 -8.74
C VAL A 53 9.11 18.67 -9.13
N PRO A 54 8.19 18.43 -8.18
CA PRO A 54 6.84 17.95 -8.51
C PRO A 54 6.16 18.83 -9.55
N CYS A 55 5.58 18.20 -10.58
CA CYS A 55 4.91 18.90 -11.67
C CYS A 55 3.61 19.57 -11.15
N PRO A 56 3.44 20.90 -11.36
CA PRO A 56 2.18 21.58 -11.05
C PRO A 56 0.99 20.94 -11.76
N PHE A 57 -0.18 21.00 -11.13
CA PHE A 57 -1.39 20.41 -11.69
C PHE A 57 -1.80 21.03 -13.03
N ASP A 58 -1.67 22.36 -13.15
CA ASP A 58 -2.01 23.08 -14.38
C ASP A 58 -1.05 22.74 -15.53
N ASP A 59 0.22 22.46 -15.24
CA ASP A 59 1.19 22.00 -16.24
C ASP A 59 0.81 20.62 -16.77
N MET A 60 0.33 19.71 -15.91
CA MET A 60 -0.20 18.41 -16.34
C MET A 60 -1.49 18.56 -17.18
N CYS A 61 -2.33 19.56 -16.86
CA CYS A 61 -3.55 19.87 -17.60
C CYS A 61 -3.30 20.44 -19.00
N SER A 62 -2.07 20.86 -19.32
CA SER A 62 -1.72 21.33 -20.66
C SER A 62 -1.90 20.24 -21.74
N PHE A 63 -1.89 18.97 -21.33
CA PHE A 63 -2.07 17.82 -22.21
C PHE A 63 -3.20 16.88 -21.75
N HIS A 64 -3.31 16.60 -20.46
CA HIS A 64 -4.34 15.71 -19.92
C HIS A 64 -5.62 16.46 -19.57
N SER A 65 -6.79 15.81 -19.69
CA SER A 65 -8.03 16.42 -19.22
C SER A 65 -8.03 16.56 -17.70
N ARG A 66 -8.65 17.64 -17.20
CA ARG A 66 -8.76 17.93 -15.77
C ARG A 66 -9.46 16.78 -15.04
N GLU A 67 -10.52 16.25 -15.62
CA GLU A 67 -11.32 15.16 -15.06
C GLU A 67 -10.48 13.88 -14.88
N TYR A 68 -9.57 13.59 -15.82
CA TYR A 68 -8.67 12.44 -15.71
C TYR A 68 -7.68 12.61 -14.56
N LEU A 69 -7.04 13.78 -14.45
CA LEU A 69 -6.05 14.04 -13.40
C LEU A 69 -6.68 14.12 -12.01
N GLU A 70 -7.88 14.70 -11.89
CA GLU A 70 -8.69 14.67 -10.67
C GLU A 70 -9.07 13.23 -10.31
N GLY A 71 -9.42 12.42 -11.32
CA GLY A 71 -9.61 10.98 -11.18
C GLY A 71 -8.39 10.30 -10.56
N LEU A 72 -7.21 10.45 -11.17
CA LEU A 72 -5.95 9.88 -10.65
C LEU A 72 -5.65 10.34 -9.21
N LYS A 73 -5.86 11.62 -8.91
CA LYS A 73 -5.64 12.19 -7.57
C LYS A 73 -6.58 11.59 -6.52
N SER A 74 -7.80 11.23 -6.90
CA SER A 74 -8.82 10.68 -6.00
C SER A 74 -8.67 9.18 -5.72
N VAL A 75 -7.89 8.47 -6.54
CA VAL A 75 -7.69 7.02 -6.41
C VAL A 75 -6.61 6.75 -5.36
N ASP A 76 -7.06 6.59 -4.12
CA ASP A 76 -6.24 5.93 -3.09
C ASP A 76 -6.29 4.40 -3.29
N ALA A 77 -5.17 3.74 -2.98
CA ALA A 77 -4.99 2.29 -2.92
C ALA A 77 -6.21 1.59 -2.28
N PRO A 78 -6.54 0.35 -2.68
CA PRO A 78 -7.86 -0.24 -2.43
C PRO A 78 -8.27 -0.05 -0.98
N LYS A 79 -9.51 0.44 -0.76
CA LYS A 79 -10.23 0.35 0.52
C LYS A 79 -10.31 -1.13 0.91
N VAL A 80 -9.22 -1.71 1.38
CA VAL A 80 -9.16 -3.10 1.82
C VAL A 80 -9.96 -3.16 3.12
N ARG A 81 -11.22 -3.55 2.96
CA ARG A 81 -11.93 -4.47 3.83
C ARG A 81 -12.31 -3.99 5.24
N ARG A 82 -12.85 -2.77 5.38
CA ARG A 82 -13.68 -2.47 6.57
C ARG A 82 -14.84 -3.47 6.73
N GLY A 83 -15.44 -3.92 5.61
CA GLY A 83 -16.53 -4.91 5.64
C GLY A 83 -16.13 -6.31 6.13
N ILE A 84 -14.95 -6.82 5.78
CA ILE A 84 -14.52 -8.16 6.22
C ILE A 84 -14.09 -8.15 7.68
N LEU A 85 -13.47 -7.07 8.16
CA LEU A 85 -13.16 -6.94 9.58
C LEU A 85 -14.46 -6.90 10.43
N LEU A 86 -15.47 -6.15 10.00
CA LEU A 86 -16.78 -6.12 10.65
C LEU A 86 -17.48 -7.49 10.62
N LEU A 87 -17.41 -8.21 9.49
CA LEU A 87 -17.98 -9.56 9.38
C LEU A 87 -17.28 -10.56 10.32
N LEU A 88 -15.94 -10.51 10.40
CA LEU A 88 -15.16 -11.35 11.32
C LEU A 88 -15.47 -11.05 12.79
N LEU A 89 -15.64 -9.77 13.15
CA LEU A 89 -16.05 -9.38 14.50
C LEU A 89 -17.48 -9.85 14.83
N LEU A 90 -18.41 -9.77 13.88
CA LEU A 90 -19.78 -10.27 14.07
C LEU A 90 -19.82 -11.81 14.21
N LEU A 91 -19.03 -12.53 13.41
CA LEU A 91 -18.91 -13.99 13.52
C LEU A 91 -18.28 -14.40 14.86
N LEU A 92 -17.28 -13.66 15.34
CA LEU A 92 -16.68 -13.89 16.65
C LEU A 92 -17.67 -13.64 17.79
N LEU A 93 -18.45 -12.55 17.73
CA LEU A 93 -19.49 -12.26 18.70
C LEU A 93 -20.60 -13.32 18.71
N LEU A 94 -21.02 -13.79 17.53
CA LEU A 94 -21.98 -14.89 17.41
C LEU A 94 -21.45 -16.19 18.02
N LEU A 95 -20.18 -16.53 17.77
CA LEU A 95 -19.53 -17.70 18.36
C LEU A 95 -19.51 -17.62 19.90
N VAL A 96 -19.12 -16.47 20.45
CA VAL A 96 -19.10 -16.23 21.91
C VAL A 96 -20.52 -16.38 22.48
N LEU A 97 -21.53 -15.83 21.82
CA LEU A 97 -22.92 -15.95 22.25
C LEU A 97 -23.39 -17.41 22.26
N LEU A 98 -23.07 -18.18 21.21
CA LEU A 98 -23.42 -19.61 21.13
C LEU A 98 -22.74 -20.42 22.23
N LEU A 99 -21.47 -20.14 22.54
CA LEU A 99 -20.74 -20.79 23.64
C LEU A 99 -21.35 -20.47 25.00
N LEU A 100 -21.77 -19.21 25.23
CA LEU A 100 -22.45 -18.82 26.47
C LEU A 100 -23.82 -19.51 26.62
N ILE A 101 -24.57 -19.66 25.52
CA ILE A 101 -25.84 -20.38 25.53
C ILE A 101 -25.61 -21.87 25.82
N SER A 102 -24.59 -22.50 25.20
CA SER A 102 -24.23 -23.90 25.47
C SER A 102 -23.84 -24.12 26.93
N ALA A 103 -22.92 -23.28 27.45
CA ALA A 103 -22.48 -23.37 28.84
C ALA A 103 -23.63 -23.10 29.84
N GLY A 104 -24.52 -22.16 29.52
CA GLY A 104 -25.71 -21.88 30.32
C GLY A 104 -26.71 -23.04 30.33
N TRP A 105 -26.86 -23.74 29.20
CA TRP A 105 -27.72 -24.93 29.10
C TRP A 105 -27.18 -26.08 29.94
N GLU A 106 -25.87 -26.37 29.84
CA GLU A 106 -25.20 -27.39 30.66
C GLU A 106 -25.31 -27.12 32.17
N TYR A 107 -25.20 -25.85 32.58
CA TYR A 107 -25.38 -25.45 33.99
C TYR A 107 -26.80 -25.71 34.50
N LEU A 108 -27.83 -25.44 33.68
CA LEU A 108 -29.22 -25.67 34.04
C LEU A 108 -29.57 -27.16 34.11
N GLU A 109 -29.01 -28.00 33.23
CA GLU A 109 -29.14 -29.45 33.32
C GLU A 109 -28.45 -30.01 34.57
N GLY A 110 -27.29 -29.46 34.93
CA GLY A 110 -26.59 -29.79 36.18
C GLY A 110 -27.44 -29.53 37.42
N LEU A 111 -28.15 -28.39 37.49
CA LEU A 111 -29.05 -28.08 38.60
C LEU A 111 -30.24 -29.05 38.70
N LYS A 112 -30.84 -29.43 37.56
CA LYS A 112 -31.94 -30.42 37.53
C LYS A 112 -31.50 -31.81 38.01
N SER A 113 -30.21 -32.15 37.89
CA SER A 113 -29.67 -33.43 38.36
C SER A 113 -29.47 -33.48 39.88
N VAL A 114 -29.33 -32.33 40.55
CA VAL A 114 -29.12 -32.23 42.01
C VAL A 114 -30.43 -32.34 42.79
N ASP A 115 -31.55 -31.90 42.20
CA ASP A 115 -32.87 -31.95 42.82
C ASP A 115 -33.66 -33.25 42.53
N ALA A 116 -33.03 -34.26 41.91
CA ALA A 116 -33.67 -35.55 41.67
C ALA A 116 -33.77 -36.35 42.99
N PRO A 117 -34.99 -36.69 43.48
CA PRO A 117 -35.13 -37.51 44.68
C PRO A 117 -34.56 -38.91 44.45
N LYS A 118 -33.76 -39.39 45.40
CA LYS A 118 -33.23 -40.77 45.43
C LYS A 118 -34.32 -41.81 45.60
#